data_AF-A0A358HU80-F1
#
_entry.id   AF-A0A358HU80-F1
#
_cell.length_a   1.000
_cell.length_b   1.000
_cell.length_c   1.000
_cell.angle_alpha   90.00
_cell.angle_beta   90.00
_cell.angle_gamma   90.00
#
_symmetry.space_group_name_H-M   'P 1'
#
loop_
_entity.id
_entity.type
_entity.pdbx_description
1 polymer ?
#
loop_
_entity_poly.entity_id
_entity_poly.type
_entity_poly.pdbx_seq_one_letter_code
_entity_poly.pdbx_strand_id
1 'polypeptide(L)'
;MALPTFTMRQLMEAGVHFGHHTRRWNPKMKQFIFGARNDIHILNLQETVPMLHRAMQAVRDVTASGGRVLFVGTKRQASPIVAEAAKRCGQYYVNHRWLGGMLTNWNTVSNSIKRLKEQDEILTSGAEGLTKKEIL
;
A
#
# COMPACT_ATOMS: atom_id res chain seq x y z
N MET A 1 10.74 -20.34 3.04
CA MET A 1 9.91 -19.95 4.21
C MET A 1 8.48 -20.41 3.97
N ALA A 2 7.82 -20.96 5.00
CA ALA A 2 6.43 -21.38 4.90
C ALA A 2 5.50 -20.16 4.74
N LEU A 3 4.41 -20.31 3.99
CA LEU A 3 3.39 -19.27 3.89
C LEU A 3 2.66 -19.12 5.24
N PRO A 4 2.36 -17.89 5.67
CA PRO A 4 1.61 -17.68 6.91
C PRO A 4 0.22 -18.30 6.80
N THR A 5 -0.22 -18.94 7.88
CA THR A 5 -1.54 -19.57 7.99
C THR A 5 -2.54 -18.59 8.57
N PHE A 6 -3.75 -18.56 8.02
CA PHE A 6 -4.88 -17.79 8.55
C PHE A 6 -6.16 -18.61 8.45
N THR A 7 -7.13 -18.30 9.32
CA THR A 7 -8.43 -18.97 9.33
C THR A 7 -9.57 -18.00 9.02
N MET A 8 -10.68 -18.52 8.52
CA MET A 8 -11.89 -17.71 8.30
C MET A 8 -12.38 -17.06 9.60
N ARG A 9 -12.25 -17.76 10.74
CA ARG A 9 -12.61 -17.23 12.06
C ARG A 9 -11.81 -15.97 12.41
N GLN A 10 -10.49 -15.99 12.22
CA GLN A 10 -9.64 -14.81 12.46
C GLN A 10 -10.04 -13.61 11.60
N LEU A 11 -10.36 -13.83 10.32
CA LEU A 11 -10.82 -12.75 9.42
C LEU A 11 -12.18 -12.19 9.85
N MET A 12 -13.05 -13.04 10.38
CA MET A 12 -14.35 -12.64 10.90
C MET A 12 -14.20 -11.81 12.18
N GLU A 13 -13.38 -12.26 13.14
CA GLU A 13 -13.07 -11.55 14.39
C GLU A 13 -12.38 -10.20 14.13
N ALA A 14 -11.50 -10.14 13.13
CA ALA A 14 -10.85 -8.89 12.71
C ALA A 14 -11.78 -7.94 11.94
N GLY A 15 -13.04 -8.32 11.67
CA GLY A 15 -14.01 -7.46 11.00
C GLY A 15 -13.75 -7.21 9.51
N VAL A 16 -12.96 -8.05 8.84
CA VAL A 16 -12.58 -7.87 7.42
C VAL A 16 -13.78 -8.01 6.47
N HIS A 17 -14.84 -8.68 6.92
CA HIS A 17 -16.06 -8.93 6.15
C HIS A 17 -16.96 -7.69 6.01
N PHE A 18 -16.71 -6.60 6.74
CA PHE A 18 -17.51 -5.38 6.63
C PHE A 18 -17.11 -4.56 5.40
N GLY A 19 -18.07 -4.35 4.51
CA GLY A 19 -17.95 -3.48 3.34
C GLY A 19 -18.43 -2.06 3.59
N HIS A 20 -18.79 -1.37 2.52
CA HIS A 20 -19.38 -0.02 2.57
C HIS A 20 -20.91 -0.11 2.62
N HIS A 21 -21.53 1.06 2.82
CA HIS A 21 -22.98 1.23 2.72
C HIS A 21 -23.50 0.81 1.33
N THR A 22 -24.71 0.22 1.27
CA THR A 22 -25.35 -0.32 0.04
C THR A 22 -25.40 0.65 -1.14
N ARG A 23 -25.63 1.94 -0.87
CA ARG A 23 -25.59 3.03 -1.87
C ARG A 23 -24.22 3.24 -2.54
N ARG A 24 -23.11 2.83 -1.92
CA ARG A 24 -21.74 3.06 -2.39
C ARG A 24 -21.06 1.74 -2.79
N TRP A 25 -21.67 1.03 -3.72
CA TRP A 25 -21.14 -0.24 -4.22
C TRP A 25 -20.92 -0.21 -5.73
N ASN A 26 -20.05 -1.09 -6.21
CA ASN A 26 -19.81 -1.30 -7.63
C ASN A 26 -20.51 -2.60 -8.06
N PRO A 27 -21.40 -2.59 -9.08
CA PRO A 27 -22.10 -3.79 -9.55
C PRO A 27 -21.20 -5.00 -9.86
N LYS A 28 -19.95 -4.76 -10.30
CA LYS A 28 -18.97 -5.83 -10.56
C LYS A 28 -18.56 -6.61 -9.30
N MET A 29 -18.84 -6.07 -8.11
CA MET A 29 -18.56 -6.72 -6.83
C MET A 29 -19.62 -7.73 -6.41
N LYS A 30 -20.71 -7.90 -7.17
CA LYS A 30 -21.85 -8.77 -6.81
C LYS A 30 -21.42 -10.17 -6.38
N GLN A 31 -20.47 -10.79 -7.09
CA GLN A 31 -19.96 -12.14 -6.78
C GLN A 31 -19.16 -12.22 -5.45
N PHE A 32 -18.60 -11.10 -4.99
CA PHE A 32 -17.81 -11.03 -3.77
C PHE A 32 -18.63 -10.56 -2.55
N ILE A 33 -19.90 -10.21 -2.75
CA ILE A 33 -20.81 -9.76 -1.70
C ILE A 33 -21.67 -10.95 -1.29
N PHE A 34 -21.58 -11.34 -0.01
CA PHE A 34 -22.42 -12.39 0.57
C PHE A 34 -23.86 -11.91 0.78
N GLY A 35 -24.03 -10.66 1.21
CA GLY A 35 -25.33 -10.07 1.47
C GLY A 35 -25.22 -8.65 2.00
N ALA A 36 -26.31 -8.12 2.58
CA ALA A 36 -26.30 -6.84 3.29
C ALA A 36 -27.06 -6.96 4.61
N ARG A 37 -26.57 -6.26 5.64
CA ARG A 37 -27.22 -6.16 6.96
C ARG A 37 -27.10 -4.72 7.45
N ASN A 38 -28.20 -4.13 7.90
CA ASN A 38 -28.25 -2.73 8.36
C ASN A 38 -27.62 -1.77 7.34
N ASP A 39 -27.99 -1.92 6.07
CA ASP A 39 -27.46 -1.14 4.93
C ASP A 39 -25.94 -1.22 4.70
N ILE A 40 -25.24 -2.18 5.30
CA ILE A 40 -23.82 -2.44 5.06
C ILE A 40 -23.66 -3.74 4.28
N HIS A 41 -22.87 -3.72 3.21
CA HIS A 41 -22.50 -4.93 2.49
C HIS A 41 -21.58 -5.82 3.31
N ILE A 42 -21.86 -7.13 3.30
CA ILE A 42 -21.00 -8.15 3.90
C ILE A 42 -20.25 -8.84 2.77
N LEU A 43 -18.92 -8.85 2.84
CA LEU A 43 -18.05 -9.51 1.89
C LEU A 43 -18.02 -11.02 2.16
N ASN A 44 -17.96 -11.80 1.08
CA ASN A 44 -17.92 -13.25 1.16
C ASN A 44 -16.52 -13.73 1.55
N LEU A 45 -16.38 -14.22 2.79
CA LEU A 45 -15.13 -14.79 3.28
C LEU A 45 -14.78 -16.13 2.64
N GLN A 46 -15.76 -16.88 2.12
CA GLN A 46 -15.51 -18.12 1.38
C GLN A 46 -14.72 -17.88 0.09
N GLU A 47 -14.92 -16.72 -0.55
CA GLU A 47 -14.14 -16.27 -1.71
C GLU A 47 -12.83 -15.58 -1.28
N THR A 48 -12.89 -14.76 -0.22
CA THR A 48 -11.74 -13.98 0.25
C THR A 48 -10.58 -14.88 0.71
N VAL A 49 -10.87 -15.98 1.41
CA VAL A 49 -9.85 -16.91 1.93
C VAL A 49 -8.98 -17.51 0.81
N PRO A 50 -9.53 -18.22 -0.20
CA PRO A 50 -8.73 -18.77 -1.28
C PRO A 50 -8.04 -17.69 -2.13
N MET A 51 -8.68 -16.55 -2.35
CA MET A 51 -8.06 -15.43 -3.09
C MET A 51 -6.88 -14.82 -2.35
N LEU A 52 -6.99 -14.63 -1.02
CA LEU A 52 -5.90 -14.16 -0.18
C LEU A 52 -4.72 -15.14 -0.20
N HIS A 53 -5.00 -16.45 -0.15
CA HIS A 53 -3.96 -17.46 -0.25
C HIS A 53 -3.19 -17.38 -1.58
N ARG A 54 -3.90 -17.25 -2.71
CA ARG A 54 -3.28 -17.04 -4.04
C ARG A 54 -2.46 -15.75 -4.09
N ALA A 55 -2.95 -14.67 -3.51
CA ALA A 55 -2.21 -13.41 -3.46
C ALA A 55 -0.90 -13.54 -2.66
N MET A 56 -0.91 -14.25 -1.53
CA MET A 56 0.31 -14.51 -0.76
C MET A 56 1.31 -15.39 -1.51
N GLN A 57 0.83 -16.38 -2.26
CA GLN A 57 1.67 -17.19 -3.14
C GLN A 57 2.34 -16.31 -4.21
N ALA A 58 1.58 -15.46 -4.90
CA ALA A 58 2.12 -14.57 -5.92
C ALA A 58 3.19 -13.62 -5.36
N VAL A 59 2.94 -13.02 -4.19
CA VAL A 59 3.92 -12.14 -3.51
C VAL A 59 5.19 -12.91 -3.13
N ARG A 60 5.04 -14.14 -2.64
CA ARG A 60 6.19 -15.01 -2.33
C ARG A 60 7.00 -15.30 -3.59
N ASP A 61 6.35 -15.64 -4.69
CA ASP A 61 7.04 -16.02 -5.92
C ASP A 61 7.76 -14.82 -6.57
N VAL A 62 7.17 -13.62 -6.50
CA VAL A 62 7.83 -12.35 -6.90
C VAL A 62 9.06 -12.07 -6.04
N THR A 63 8.94 -12.23 -4.72
CA THR A 63 10.09 -11.93 -3.82
C THR A 63 11.18 -13.01 -3.90
N ALA A 64 10.81 -14.28 -4.11
CA ALA A 64 11.75 -15.39 -4.29
C ALA A 64 12.57 -15.26 -5.58
N SER A 65 12.02 -14.61 -6.62
CA SER A 65 12.74 -14.29 -7.85
C SER A 65 13.58 -13.00 -7.76
N GLY A 66 13.68 -12.39 -6.58
CA GLY A 66 14.40 -11.13 -6.37
C GLY A 66 13.62 -9.88 -6.79
N GLY A 67 12.33 -10.02 -7.10
CA GLY A 67 11.44 -8.92 -7.41
C GLY A 67 11.17 -8.01 -6.20
N ARG A 68 10.79 -6.76 -6.51
CA ARG A 68 10.47 -5.72 -5.52
C ARG A 68 8.95 -5.51 -5.47
N VAL A 69 8.42 -5.28 -4.28
CA VAL A 69 6.99 -5.01 -4.05
C VAL A 69 6.82 -3.58 -3.56
N LEU A 70 5.94 -2.84 -4.22
CA LEU A 70 5.60 -1.47 -3.83
C LEU A 70 4.31 -1.46 -3.01
N PHE A 71 4.39 -1.01 -1.77
CA PHE A 71 3.23 -0.85 -0.91
C PHE A 71 2.61 0.54 -1.13
N VAL A 72 1.29 0.61 -1.32
CA VAL A 72 0.60 1.89 -1.56
C VAL A 72 -0.59 2.03 -0.62
N GLY A 73 -0.60 3.09 0.18
CA GLY A 73 -1.67 3.36 1.13
C GLY A 73 -1.70 4.81 1.56
N THR A 74 -2.55 5.61 0.92
CA THR A 74 -2.60 7.07 1.12
C THR A 74 -3.65 7.52 2.13
N LYS A 75 -4.56 6.62 2.54
CA LYS A 75 -5.60 6.91 3.52
C LYS A 75 -4.97 7.14 4.89
N ARG A 76 -5.50 8.09 5.68
CA ARG A 76 -5.01 8.40 7.03
C ARG A 76 -4.88 7.16 7.94
N GLN A 77 -5.84 6.24 7.86
CA GLN A 77 -5.84 4.99 8.64
C GLN A 77 -4.79 3.96 8.14
N ALA A 78 -4.47 3.97 6.85
CA ALA A 78 -3.58 2.99 6.22
C ALA A 78 -2.12 3.46 6.15
N SER A 79 -1.89 4.78 6.09
CA SER A 79 -0.58 5.39 5.91
C SER A 79 0.49 4.91 6.91
N PRO A 80 0.25 4.94 8.24
CA PRO A 80 1.25 4.45 9.19
C PRO A 80 1.47 2.93 9.08
N ILE A 81 0.39 2.15 8.89
CA ILE A 81 0.43 0.69 8.80
C ILE A 81 1.25 0.25 7.59
N VAL A 82 1.02 0.87 6.43
CA VAL A 82 1.74 0.57 5.20
C VAL A 82 3.23 0.93 5.31
N ALA A 83 3.55 2.08 5.89
CA ALA A 83 4.94 2.50 6.08
C ALA A 83 5.69 1.57 7.04
N GLU A 84 5.08 1.19 8.16
CA GLU A 84 5.68 0.26 9.13
C GLU A 84 5.90 -1.13 8.51
N ALA A 85 4.87 -1.68 7.85
CA ALA A 85 4.95 -3.01 7.23
C ALA A 85 6.05 -3.09 6.16
N ALA A 86 6.13 -2.08 5.29
CA ALA A 86 7.15 -2.02 4.24
C ALA A 86 8.58 -1.87 4.81
N LYS A 87 8.76 -1.04 5.85
CA LYS A 87 10.05 -0.91 6.54
C LYS A 87 10.49 -2.22 7.20
N ARG A 88 9.56 -2.94 7.85
CA ARG A 88 9.85 -4.23 8.50
C ARG A 88 10.34 -5.30 7.52
N CYS A 89 9.88 -5.28 6.27
CA CYS A 89 10.31 -6.23 5.24
C CYS A 89 11.34 -5.67 4.24
N GLY A 90 11.82 -4.44 4.44
CA GLY A 90 12.80 -3.79 3.56
C GLY A 90 12.29 -3.48 2.16
N GLN A 91 10.98 -3.32 1.98
CA GLN A 91 10.34 -3.02 0.70
C GLN A 91 9.97 -1.53 0.58
N TYR A 92 9.66 -1.10 -0.65
CA TYR A 92 9.34 0.30 -0.95
C TYR A 92 7.87 0.62 -0.65
N TYR A 93 7.57 1.86 -0.28
CA TYR A 93 6.19 2.29 0.00
C TYR A 93 5.89 3.73 -0.43
N VAL A 94 4.59 3.98 -0.67
CA VAL A 94 4.00 5.32 -0.82
C VAL A 94 2.83 5.43 0.15
N ASN A 95 3.00 6.24 1.21
CA ASN A 95 2.02 6.43 2.26
C ASN A 95 1.41 7.85 2.32
N HIS A 96 1.91 8.77 1.50
CA HIS A 96 1.39 10.13 1.36
C HIS A 96 0.61 10.24 0.05
N ARG A 97 0.95 11.20 -0.82
CA ARG A 97 0.29 11.39 -2.11
C ARG A 97 0.95 10.50 -3.17
N TRP A 98 0.13 9.75 -3.90
CA TRP A 98 0.55 9.12 -5.15
C TRP A 98 0.54 10.17 -6.26
N LEU A 99 1.72 10.51 -6.78
CA LEU A 99 1.84 11.45 -7.90
C LEU A 99 1.53 10.71 -9.20
N GLY A 100 0.75 11.34 -10.08
CA GLY A 100 0.52 10.84 -11.42
C GLY A 100 1.86 10.70 -12.16
N GLY A 101 2.07 9.58 -12.83
CA GLY A 101 3.33 9.33 -13.55
C GLY A 101 4.43 8.66 -12.74
N MET A 102 4.24 8.32 -11.46
CA MET A 102 5.26 7.66 -10.63
C MET A 102 5.85 6.39 -11.26
N LEU A 103 5.02 5.59 -11.94
CA LEU A 103 5.45 4.37 -12.64
C LEU A 103 5.61 4.56 -14.15
N THR A 104 4.78 5.39 -14.76
CA THR A 104 4.71 5.52 -16.22
C THR A 104 5.67 6.57 -16.79
N ASN A 105 6.06 7.58 -16.00
CA ASN A 105 7.01 8.61 -16.38
C ASN A 105 8.25 8.58 -15.45
N TRP A 106 8.98 7.47 -15.52
CA TRP A 106 10.14 7.26 -14.66
C TRP A 106 11.26 8.28 -14.88
N ASN A 107 11.51 8.70 -16.13
CA ASN A 107 12.58 9.65 -16.48
C ASN A 107 12.45 10.98 -15.74
N THR A 108 11.23 11.50 -15.59
CA THR A 108 11.01 12.74 -14.82
C THR A 108 11.13 12.48 -13.32
N VAL A 109 10.56 11.37 -12.83
CA VAL A 109 10.57 11.03 -11.40
C VAL A 109 11.99 10.77 -10.90
N SER A 110 12.84 10.11 -11.70
CA SER A 110 14.25 9.87 -11.35
C SER A 110 15.03 11.17 -11.21
N ASN A 111 14.71 12.20 -12.00
CA ASN A 111 15.33 13.52 -11.87
C ASN A 111 14.95 14.20 -10.55
N SER A 112 13.68 14.06 -10.12
CA SER A 112 13.26 14.56 -8.80
C SER A 112 13.96 13.82 -7.66
N ILE A 113 14.15 12.51 -7.76
CA ILE A 113 14.90 11.72 -6.77
C ILE A 113 16.38 12.15 -6.74
N LYS A 114 16.99 12.38 -7.92
CA LYS A 114 18.37 12.85 -8.00
C LYS A 114 18.52 14.21 -7.33
N ARG A 115 17.61 15.15 -7.64
CA ARG A 115 17.57 16.48 -7.04
C ARG A 115 17.42 16.42 -5.52
N LEU A 116 16.59 15.51 -5.00
CA LEU A 116 16.44 15.31 -3.55
C LEU A 116 17.79 14.93 -2.90
N LYS A 117 18.53 13.99 -3.50
CA LYS A 117 19.86 13.59 -2.99
C LYS A 117 20.86 14.74 -3.03
N GLU A 118 20.90 15.47 -4.14
CA GLU A 118 21.76 16.66 -4.28
C GLU A 118 21.42 17.71 -3.21
N GLN A 119 20.14 17.92 -2.91
CA GLN A 119 19.70 18.85 -1.87
C GLN A 119 20.06 18.36 -0.46
N ASP A 120 19.87 17.07 -0.16
CA ASP A 120 20.25 16.48 1.13
C ASP A 120 21.77 16.61 1.38
N GLU A 121 22.60 16.44 0.35
CA GLU A 121 24.06 16.63 0.43
C GLU A 121 24.43 18.08 0.77
N ILE A 122 23.85 19.06 0.05
CA ILE A 122 24.09 20.50 0.28
C ILE A 122 23.67 20.92 1.69
N LEU A 123 22.51 20.43 2.16
CA LEU A 123 22.01 20.74 3.49
C LEU A 123 22.87 20.09 4.60
N THR A 124 23.40 18.90 4.35
CA THR A 124 24.30 18.21 5.29
C THR A 124 25.67 18.88 5.34
N SER A 125 26.17 19.44 4.24
CA SER A 125 27.45 20.14 4.17
C SER A 125 27.42 21.57 4.71
N GLY A 126 26.38 21.97 5.44
CA GLY A 126 26.29 23.26 6.12
C GLY A 126 25.67 24.41 5.31
N ALA A 127 25.23 24.15 4.07
CA ALA A 127 24.51 25.12 3.23
C ALA A 127 25.22 26.49 3.12
N GLU A 128 26.56 26.51 3.12
CA GLU A 128 27.35 27.73 3.07
C GLU A 128 27.07 28.51 1.78
N GLY A 129 26.82 29.82 1.91
CA GLY A 129 26.53 30.71 0.79
C GLY A 129 25.06 30.85 0.42
N LEU A 130 24.14 30.09 1.05
CA LEU A 130 22.70 30.27 0.88
C LEU A 130 22.14 31.33 1.84
N THR A 131 21.20 32.12 1.34
CA THR A 131 20.49 33.09 2.19
C THR A 131 19.47 32.38 3.08
N LYS A 132 19.08 33.01 4.20
CA LYS A 132 18.05 32.46 5.10
C LYS A 132 16.71 32.16 4.39
N LYS A 133 16.40 32.88 3.29
CA LYS A 133 15.19 32.66 2.48
C LYS A 133 15.29 31.42 1.58
N GLU A 134 16.49 30.97 1.25
CA GLU A 134 16.71 29.80 0.39
C GLU A 134 16.86 28.51 1.21
N ILE A 135 17.20 28.65 2.49
CA ILE A 135 17.32 27.53 3.44
C ILE A 135 15.95 27.13 4.03
N LEU A 136 15.07 28.11 4.29
CA LEU A 136 13.75 27.93 4.92
C LEU A 136 12.64 27.72 3.88
#